data_AF-A0A5C6S8N1-F1
#
_entry.id   AF-A0A5C6S8N1-F1
#
_cell.length_a   1.000
_cell.length_b   1.000
_cell.length_c   1.000
_cell.angle_alpha   90.00
_cell.angle_beta   90.00
_cell.angle_gamma   90.00
#
_symmetry.space_group_name_H-M   'P 1'
#
loop_
_entity.id
_entity.type
_entity.pdbx_description
1 polymer ?
#
loop_
_entity_poly.entity_id
_entity_poly.type
_entity_poly.pdbx_seq_one_letter_code
_entity_poly.pdbx_strand_id
1 'polypeptide(L)'
;MTGPAASHPSEIGTPAVNPARAAASTVARPRGGTPRSGLQSVAFAVLFVSGLGLWILGQQDLVLWLHLLTGLGLLVWLVPWIWGHVPSALRNSQRAAFTNISWLLLASWVALLLSGTAMAVPAVMWLVGIVWFPDRSVSQTLSLIHFWSSWLAIGGLILHLSLRHWSRERR
;
A
#
# COMPACT_ATOMS: atom_id res chain seq x y z
N MET A 1 60.41 50.87 -39.99
CA MET A 1 59.97 49.48 -39.83
C MET A 1 58.91 49.46 -38.75
N THR A 2 57.68 49.20 -39.18
CA THR A 2 56.42 49.23 -38.44
C THR A 2 56.21 47.93 -37.67
N GLY A 3 55.85 48.00 -36.39
CA GLY A 3 55.36 46.86 -35.62
C GLY A 3 54.23 47.30 -34.69
N PRO A 4 53.01 46.76 -34.80
CA PRO A 4 51.95 47.02 -33.84
C PRO A 4 52.07 46.05 -32.65
N ALA A 5 52.10 46.58 -31.43
CA ALA A 5 51.95 45.80 -30.21
C ALA A 5 50.47 45.48 -29.98
N ALA A 6 50.19 44.19 -29.79
CA ALA A 6 48.87 43.58 -29.76
C ALA A 6 47.99 44.06 -28.60
N SER A 7 46.69 44.16 -28.91
CA SER A 7 45.59 44.45 -28.01
C SER A 7 45.29 43.26 -27.08
N HIS A 8 45.00 43.57 -25.83
CA HIS A 8 44.48 42.66 -24.80
C HIS A 8 43.11 42.07 -25.19
N PRO A 9 42.92 40.74 -25.14
CA PRO A 9 41.58 40.16 -25.05
C PRO A 9 41.11 40.19 -23.59
N SER A 10 40.01 40.89 -23.33
CA SER A 10 39.25 40.78 -22.09
C SER A 10 38.60 39.40 -22.03
N GLU A 11 39.10 38.52 -21.17
CA GLU A 11 38.39 37.29 -20.80
C GLU A 11 37.10 37.68 -20.06
N ILE A 12 35.98 37.55 -20.76
CA ILE A 12 34.65 37.53 -20.16
C ILE A 12 34.60 36.24 -19.33
N GLY A 13 34.91 36.36 -18.04
CA GLY A 13 34.78 35.28 -17.08
C GLY A 13 33.36 34.76 -17.09
N THR A 14 33.18 33.54 -17.57
CA THR A 14 31.97 32.75 -17.34
C THR A 14 31.76 32.68 -15.82
N PRO A 15 30.59 33.06 -15.28
CA PRO A 15 30.34 32.95 -13.86
C PRO A 15 30.50 31.47 -13.48
N ALA A 16 31.54 31.16 -12.71
CA ALA A 16 31.76 29.83 -12.17
C ALA A 16 30.49 29.43 -11.42
N VAL A 17 29.77 28.44 -11.96
CA VAL A 17 28.63 27.83 -11.31
C VAL A 17 29.16 27.23 -10.02
N ASN A 18 28.96 27.94 -8.91
CA ASN A 18 29.48 27.55 -7.62
C ASN A 18 28.87 26.17 -7.24
N PRO A 19 29.66 25.08 -7.22
CA PRO A 19 29.14 23.74 -7.00
C PRO A 19 28.50 23.61 -5.61
N ALA A 20 28.85 24.48 -4.67
CA ALA A 20 28.21 24.56 -3.36
C ALA A 20 26.74 25.03 -3.43
N ARG A 21 26.38 25.90 -4.39
CA ARG A 21 24.99 26.35 -4.60
C ARG A 21 24.14 25.31 -5.32
N ALA A 22 24.76 24.51 -6.20
CA ALA A 22 24.10 23.36 -6.82
C ALA A 22 23.87 22.24 -5.79
N ALA A 23 24.86 21.95 -4.93
CA ALA A 23 24.77 20.95 -3.86
C ALA A 23 23.74 21.30 -2.77
N ALA A 24 23.53 22.60 -2.49
CA ALA A 24 22.55 23.06 -1.50
C ALA A 24 21.08 22.90 -1.94
N SER A 25 20.82 22.68 -3.24
CA SER A 25 19.44 22.47 -3.74
C SER A 25 18.94 21.03 -3.63
N THR A 26 19.82 20.09 -3.27
CA THR A 26 19.48 18.68 -3.02
C THR A 26 19.30 18.38 -1.53
N VAL A 27 18.65 19.27 -0.78
CA VAL A 27 17.99 18.83 0.46
C VAL A 27 16.82 17.96 0.00
N ALA A 28 17.07 16.65 -0.08
CA ALA A 28 16.06 15.65 -0.35
C ALA A 28 14.92 15.87 0.65
N ARG A 29 13.78 16.39 0.16
CA ARG A 29 12.57 16.54 0.96
C ARG A 29 12.35 15.23 1.71
N PRO A 30 12.04 15.25 3.01
CA PRO A 30 11.66 14.04 3.72
C PRO A 30 10.52 13.40 2.92
N ARG A 31 10.77 12.23 2.33
CA ARG A 31 9.70 11.43 1.73
C ARG A 31 8.84 10.91 2.88
N GLY A 32 7.97 11.78 3.39
CA GLY A 32 6.84 11.41 4.23
C GLY A 32 5.98 10.42 3.46
N GLY A 33 5.35 9.47 4.17
CA GLY A 33 4.42 8.56 3.51
C GLY A 33 3.27 9.37 2.93
N THR A 34 2.79 8.93 1.77
CA THR A 34 1.75 9.63 1.04
C THR A 34 0.44 9.62 1.84
N PRO A 35 -0.39 10.68 1.77
CA PRO A 35 -1.70 10.70 2.42
C PRO A 35 -2.57 9.50 1.99
N ARG A 36 -2.38 9.03 0.74
CA ARG A 36 -2.95 7.78 0.23
C ARG A 36 -2.60 6.56 1.08
N SER A 37 -1.33 6.34 1.38
CA SER A 37 -0.87 5.20 2.21
C SER A 37 -1.43 5.29 3.64
N GLY A 38 -1.53 6.50 4.19
CA GLY A 38 -2.17 6.74 5.49
C GLY A 38 -3.65 6.34 5.47
N LEU A 39 -4.40 6.84 4.48
CA LEU A 39 -5.83 6.54 4.34
C LEU A 39 -6.09 5.04 4.12
N GLN A 40 -5.28 4.36 3.32
CA GLN A 40 -5.38 2.91 3.13
C GLN A 40 -5.13 2.14 4.44
N SER A 41 -4.16 2.58 5.25
CA SER A 41 -3.86 1.95 6.54
C SER A 41 -5.00 2.12 7.53
N VAL A 42 -5.60 3.33 7.58
CA VAL A 42 -6.76 3.62 8.43
C VAL A 42 -7.98 2.82 7.97
N ALA A 43 -8.30 2.82 6.68
CA ALA A 43 -9.42 2.05 6.14
C ALA A 43 -9.26 0.56 6.44
N PHE A 44 -8.04 0.02 6.30
CA PHE A 44 -7.75 -1.36 6.65
C PHE A 44 -7.90 -1.64 8.15
N ALA A 45 -7.44 -0.74 9.02
CA ALA A 45 -7.62 -0.87 10.47
C ALA A 45 -9.11 -0.87 10.85
N VAL A 46 -9.93 0.00 10.25
CA VAL A 46 -11.38 0.03 10.44
C VAL A 46 -12.01 -1.29 9.99
N LEU A 47 -11.61 -1.83 8.84
CA LEU A 47 -12.08 -3.14 8.36
C LEU A 47 -11.72 -4.26 9.33
N PHE A 48 -10.47 -4.28 9.82
CA PHE A 48 -10.03 -5.28 10.77
C PHE A 48 -10.84 -5.23 12.07
N VAL A 49 -11.00 -4.05 12.66
CA VAL A 49 -11.76 -3.87 13.92
C VAL A 49 -13.24 -4.21 13.74
N SER A 50 -13.86 -3.75 12.64
CA SER A 50 -15.27 -4.08 12.36
C SER A 50 -15.47 -5.56 12.09
N GLY A 51 -14.56 -6.22 11.36
CA GLY A 51 -14.61 -7.67 11.13
C GLY A 51 -14.44 -8.48 12.42
N LEU A 52 -13.53 -8.06 13.29
CA LEU A 52 -13.35 -8.67 14.61
C LEU A 52 -14.60 -8.46 15.50
N GLY A 53 -15.21 -7.28 15.43
CA GLY A 53 -16.47 -6.97 16.12
C GLY A 53 -17.61 -7.89 15.66
N LEU A 54 -17.79 -8.06 14.35
CA LEU A 54 -18.79 -8.97 13.77
C LEU A 54 -18.56 -10.43 14.19
N TRP A 55 -17.30 -10.83 14.34
CA TRP A 55 -16.94 -12.18 14.79
C TRP A 55 -17.26 -12.43 16.27
N ILE A 56 -16.97 -11.46 17.15
CA ILE A 56 -17.13 -11.61 18.61
C ILE A 56 -18.56 -11.31 19.07
N LEU A 57 -19.14 -10.20 18.59
CA LEU A 57 -20.41 -9.66 19.08
C LEU A 57 -21.62 -10.16 18.28
N GLY A 58 -21.39 -10.95 17.22
CA GLY A 58 -22.42 -11.40 16.30
C GLY A 58 -22.79 -10.36 15.25
N GLN A 59 -23.80 -10.69 14.44
CA GLN A 59 -24.21 -9.85 13.31
C GLN A 59 -24.91 -8.57 13.80
N GLN A 60 -24.27 -7.43 13.54
CA GLN A 60 -24.89 -6.12 13.61
C GLN A 60 -25.03 -5.59 12.18
N ASP A 61 -26.26 -5.44 11.71
CA ASP A 61 -26.55 -5.13 10.29
C ASP A 61 -25.80 -3.90 9.79
N LEU A 62 -25.81 -2.82 10.57
CA LEU A 62 -25.10 -1.58 10.20
C LEU A 62 -23.59 -1.80 10.08
N VAL A 63 -22.98 -2.52 11.02
CA VAL A 63 -21.53 -2.80 11.00
C VAL A 63 -21.18 -3.69 9.81
N LEU A 64 -22.02 -4.67 9.50
CA LEU A 64 -21.86 -5.54 8.33
C LEU A 64 -21.88 -4.71 7.04
N TRP A 65 -22.87 -3.83 6.86
CA TRP A 65 -22.96 -2.98 5.68
C TRP A 65 -21.76 -2.02 5.56
N LEU A 66 -21.37 -1.37 6.66
CA LEU A 66 -20.19 -0.49 6.67
C LEU A 66 -18.91 -1.27 6.34
N HIS A 67 -18.75 -2.47 6.87
CA HIS A 67 -17.62 -3.34 6.58
C HIS A 67 -17.59 -3.73 5.10
N LEU A 68 -18.72 -4.16 4.53
CA LEU A 68 -18.84 -4.52 3.12
C LEU A 68 -18.52 -3.35 2.20
N LEU A 69 -19.14 -2.19 2.42
CA LEU A 69 -18.95 -1.00 1.58
C LEU A 69 -17.51 -0.50 1.65
N THR A 70 -16.92 -0.45 2.86
CA THR A 70 -15.52 -0.06 3.05
C THR A 70 -14.58 -1.07 2.40
N GLY A 71 -14.91 -2.36 2.47
CA GLY A 71 -14.12 -3.45 1.90
C GLY A 71 -14.09 -3.38 0.38
N LEU A 72 -15.25 -3.19 -0.24
CA LEU A 72 -15.38 -2.99 -1.69
C LEU A 72 -14.64 -1.72 -2.16
N GLY A 73 -14.80 -0.60 -1.43
CA GLY A 73 -14.07 0.63 -1.73
C GLY A 73 -12.55 0.45 -1.66
N LEU A 74 -12.06 -0.23 -0.61
CA LEU A 74 -10.64 -0.56 -0.47
C LEU A 74 -10.17 -1.49 -1.59
N LEU A 75 -10.95 -2.52 -1.96
CA LEU A 75 -10.64 -3.45 -3.03
C LEU A 75 -10.40 -2.72 -4.37
N VAL A 76 -11.36 -1.88 -4.79
CA VAL A 76 -11.28 -1.09 -6.04
C VAL A 76 -10.04 -0.20 -6.05
N TRP A 77 -9.66 0.35 -4.89
CA TRP A 77 -8.54 1.27 -4.81
C TRP A 77 -7.16 0.59 -4.66
N LEU A 78 -7.12 -0.57 -4.00
CA LEU A 78 -5.90 -1.28 -3.64
C LEU A 78 -5.45 -2.25 -4.75
N VAL A 79 -6.38 -2.99 -5.36
CA VAL A 79 -6.04 -4.03 -6.36
C VAL A 79 -5.23 -3.50 -7.55
N PRO A 80 -5.64 -2.40 -8.22
CA PRO A 80 -4.86 -1.87 -9.34
C PRO A 80 -3.45 -1.44 -8.92
N TRP A 81 -3.31 -0.92 -7.70
CA TRP A 81 -2.02 -0.52 -7.16
C TRP A 81 -1.11 -1.72 -6.89
N ILE A 82 -1.64 -2.75 -6.21
CA ILE A 82 -0.90 -3.99 -5.94
C ILE A 82 -0.43 -4.60 -7.26
N TRP A 83 -1.33 -4.76 -8.22
CA TRP A 83 -1.05 -5.39 -9.50
C TRP A 83 0.03 -4.65 -10.30
N GLY A 84 -0.02 -3.31 -10.32
CA GLY A 84 0.93 -2.49 -11.07
C GLY A 84 2.32 -2.36 -10.44
N HIS A 85 2.44 -2.45 -9.12
CA HIS A 85 3.68 -2.06 -8.42
C HIS A 85 4.38 -3.19 -7.67
N VAL A 86 3.64 -4.12 -7.08
CA VAL A 86 4.21 -5.08 -6.12
C VAL A 86 4.98 -6.21 -6.82
N PRO A 87 4.45 -6.90 -7.84
CA PRO A 87 5.16 -8.02 -8.47
C PRO A 87 6.50 -7.62 -9.09
N SER A 88 6.54 -6.45 -9.76
CA SER A 88 7.78 -5.94 -10.38
C SER A 88 8.83 -5.57 -9.33
N ALA A 89 8.43 -4.91 -8.24
CA ALA A 89 9.31 -4.56 -7.15
C ALA A 89 9.89 -5.81 -6.44
N LEU A 90 9.09 -6.85 -6.23
CA LEU A 90 9.54 -8.09 -5.59
C LEU A 90 10.49 -8.90 -6.47
N ARG A 91 10.25 -8.96 -7.79
CA ARG A 91 11.14 -9.64 -8.74
C ARG A 91 12.55 -9.04 -8.80
N ASN A 92 12.67 -7.73 -8.56
CA ASN A 92 13.93 -7.00 -8.65
C ASN A 92 14.69 -6.90 -7.30
N SER A 93 14.16 -7.51 -6.24
CA SER A 93 14.76 -7.44 -4.89
C SER A 93 15.95 -8.40 -4.75
N GLN A 94 17.11 -7.87 -4.35
CA GLN A 94 18.34 -8.62 -4.10
C GLN A 94 18.37 -9.35 -2.74
N ARG A 95 17.35 -9.17 -1.89
CA ARG A 95 17.32 -9.70 -0.51
C ARG A 95 16.34 -10.88 -0.39
N ALA A 96 16.84 -12.10 -0.49
CA ALA A 96 16.03 -13.32 -0.54
C ALA A 96 15.01 -13.48 0.60
N ALA A 97 15.43 -13.31 1.86
CA ALA A 97 14.54 -13.44 3.02
C ALA A 97 13.39 -12.42 3.00
N PHE A 98 13.70 -11.16 2.66
CA PHE A 98 12.70 -10.10 2.54
C PHE A 98 11.72 -10.38 1.39
N THR A 99 12.23 -10.83 0.25
CA THR A 99 11.42 -11.20 -0.91
C THR A 99 10.44 -12.32 -0.59
N ASN A 100 10.89 -13.39 0.09
CA ASN A 100 10.04 -14.52 0.46
C ASN A 100 8.92 -14.11 1.43
N ILE A 101 9.25 -13.34 2.47
CA ILE A 101 8.25 -12.82 3.42
C ILE A 101 7.24 -11.92 2.70
N SER A 102 7.70 -11.09 1.77
CA SER A 102 6.82 -10.19 1.02
C SER A 102 5.89 -10.96 0.07
N TRP A 103 6.35 -12.04 -0.55
CA TRP A 103 5.50 -12.92 -1.36
C TRP A 103 4.45 -13.63 -0.50
N LEU A 104 4.84 -14.13 0.67
CA LEU A 104 3.90 -14.76 1.61
C LEU A 104 2.83 -13.76 2.05
N LEU A 105 3.23 -12.54 2.41
CA LEU A 105 2.31 -11.48 2.80
C LEU A 105 1.39 -11.10 1.63
N LEU A 106 1.91 -11.00 0.41
CA LEU A 106 1.10 -10.76 -0.78
C LEU A 106 0.08 -11.88 -1.00
N ALA A 107 0.46 -13.14 -0.83
CA ALA A 107 -0.46 -14.27 -0.91
C ALA A 107 -1.57 -14.18 0.16
N SER A 108 -1.23 -13.77 1.39
CA SER A 108 -2.23 -13.51 2.44
C SER A 108 -3.20 -12.40 2.06
N TRP A 109 -2.71 -11.30 1.47
CA TRP A 109 -3.58 -10.24 0.95
C TRP A 109 -4.50 -10.74 -0.16
N VAL A 110 -3.98 -11.55 -1.10
CA VAL A 110 -4.81 -12.13 -2.16
C VAL A 110 -5.90 -13.04 -1.56
N ALA A 111 -5.56 -13.91 -0.60
CA ALA A 111 -6.52 -14.75 0.09
C ALA A 111 -7.60 -13.93 0.81
N LEU A 112 -7.21 -12.83 1.48
CA LEU A 112 -8.13 -11.91 2.16
C LEU A 112 -9.11 -11.26 1.19
N LEU A 113 -8.60 -10.73 0.08
CA LEU A 113 -9.42 -10.04 -0.91
C LEU A 113 -10.36 -11.00 -1.64
N LEU A 114 -9.88 -12.18 -2.03
CA LEU A 114 -10.71 -13.19 -2.71
C LEU A 114 -11.80 -13.73 -1.79
N SER A 115 -11.45 -14.09 -0.55
CA SER A 115 -12.44 -14.58 0.43
C SER A 115 -13.48 -13.51 0.77
N GLY A 116 -13.04 -12.27 1.01
CA GLY A 116 -13.95 -11.16 1.30
C GLY A 116 -14.89 -10.84 0.13
N THR A 117 -14.36 -10.86 -1.10
CA THR A 117 -15.18 -10.68 -2.31
C THR A 117 -16.19 -11.81 -2.47
N ALA A 118 -15.75 -13.07 -2.32
CA ALA A 118 -16.64 -14.22 -2.40
C ALA A 118 -17.76 -14.18 -1.35
N MET A 119 -17.46 -13.73 -0.13
CA MET A 119 -18.45 -13.54 0.93
C MET A 119 -19.41 -12.38 0.65
N ALA A 120 -19.00 -11.38 -0.14
CA ALA A 120 -19.87 -10.27 -0.56
C ALA A 120 -20.82 -10.63 -1.72
N VAL A 121 -20.51 -11.68 -2.51
CA VAL A 121 -21.31 -12.08 -3.69
C VAL A 121 -22.79 -12.27 -3.36
N PRO A 122 -23.20 -13.01 -2.32
CA PRO A 122 -24.62 -13.19 -2.02
C PRO A 122 -25.37 -11.88 -1.78
N ALA A 123 -24.73 -10.92 -1.08
CA ALA A 123 -25.32 -9.60 -0.84
C ALA A 123 -25.48 -8.82 -2.15
N VAL A 124 -24.47 -8.86 -3.03
CA VAL A 124 -24.53 -8.21 -4.35
C VAL A 124 -25.60 -8.85 -5.24
N MET A 125 -25.69 -10.19 -5.25
CA MET A 125 -26.71 -10.92 -6.00
C MET A 125 -28.12 -10.58 -5.50
N TRP A 126 -28.30 -10.51 -4.18
CA TRP A 126 -29.56 -10.12 -3.57
C TRP A 126 -29.98 -8.69 -3.98
N LEU A 127 -29.05 -7.74 -4.02
CA LEU A 127 -29.32 -6.37 -4.48
C LEU A 127 -29.78 -6.27 -5.94
N VAL A 128 -29.38 -7.22 -6.80
CA VAL A 128 -29.84 -7.29 -8.20
C VAL A 128 -31.05 -8.21 -8.39
N GLY A 129 -31.68 -8.65 -7.28
CA GLY A 129 -32.89 -9.48 -7.29
C GLY A 129 -32.65 -10.98 -7.45
N ILE A 130 -31.39 -11.44 -7.36
CA ILE A 130 -31.05 -12.86 -7.46
C ILE A 130 -30.83 -13.43 -6.06
N VAL A 131 -31.71 -14.35 -5.65
CA VAL A 131 -31.57 -15.04 -4.36
C VAL A 131 -30.68 -16.26 -4.54
N TRP A 132 -29.42 -16.14 -4.13
CA TRP A 132 -28.46 -17.24 -4.11
C TRP A 132 -27.60 -17.17 -2.85
N PHE A 133 -27.47 -18.29 -2.15
CA PHE A 133 -26.64 -18.42 -0.97
C PHE A 133 -25.75 -19.67 -1.10
N PRO A 134 -24.44 -19.57 -0.82
CA PRO A 134 -23.55 -20.71 -0.85
C PRO A 134 -23.83 -21.65 0.32
N ASP A 135 -23.42 -22.91 0.16
CA ASP A 135 -23.53 -23.91 1.22
C ASP A 135 -22.85 -23.45 2.52
N ARG A 136 -23.36 -23.94 3.66
CA ARG A 136 -22.83 -23.60 4.99
C ARG A 136 -21.34 -23.91 5.12
N SER A 137 -20.89 -25.05 4.60
CA SER A 137 -19.48 -25.47 4.63
C SER A 137 -18.57 -24.49 3.86
N VAL A 138 -19.04 -24.00 2.71
CA VAL A 138 -18.33 -22.99 1.90
C VAL A 138 -18.25 -21.67 2.67
N SER A 139 -19.38 -21.21 3.23
CA SER A 139 -19.43 -19.98 4.02
C SER A 139 -18.50 -20.01 5.24
N GLN A 140 -18.46 -21.14 5.95
CA GLN A 140 -17.56 -21.35 7.09
C GLN A 140 -16.09 -21.36 6.67
N THR A 141 -15.77 -22.05 5.58
CA THR A 141 -14.41 -22.11 5.04
C THR A 141 -13.92 -20.72 4.62
N LEU A 142 -14.74 -19.97 3.88
CA LEU A 142 -14.44 -18.59 3.49
C LEU A 142 -14.24 -17.69 4.70
N SER A 143 -15.09 -17.80 5.73
CA SER A 143 -14.97 -17.02 6.96
C SER A 143 -13.65 -17.30 7.69
N LEU A 144 -13.23 -18.57 7.78
CA LEU A 144 -11.95 -18.94 8.38
C LEU A 144 -10.76 -18.43 7.58
N ILE A 145 -10.79 -18.57 6.26
CA ILE A 145 -9.74 -18.04 5.37
C ILE A 145 -9.66 -16.52 5.52
N HIS A 146 -10.79 -15.82 5.49
CA HIS A 146 -10.86 -14.38 5.63
C HIS A 146 -10.34 -13.93 6.99
N PHE A 147 -10.75 -14.60 8.06
CA PHE A 147 -10.29 -14.31 9.43
C PHE A 147 -8.77 -14.44 9.57
N TRP A 148 -8.19 -15.59 9.22
CA TRP A 148 -6.75 -15.81 9.39
C TRP A 148 -5.90 -14.95 8.44
N SER A 149 -6.36 -14.74 7.21
CA SER A 149 -5.66 -13.83 6.28
C SER A 149 -5.70 -12.38 6.75
N SER A 150 -6.77 -11.94 7.44
CA SER A 150 -6.84 -10.60 8.02
C SER A 150 -5.82 -10.39 9.13
N TRP A 151 -5.59 -11.42 9.97
CA TRP A 151 -4.55 -11.40 11.01
C TRP A 151 -3.14 -11.33 10.43
N LEU A 152 -2.87 -12.07 9.35
CA LEU A 152 -1.58 -11.98 8.67
C LEU A 152 -1.38 -10.60 8.03
N ALA A 153 -2.42 -10.05 7.40
CA ALA A 153 -2.38 -8.74 6.78
C ALA A 153 -2.18 -7.59 7.80
N ILE A 154 -2.86 -7.62 8.96
CA ILE A 154 -2.64 -6.62 10.02
C ILE A 154 -1.25 -6.77 10.64
N GLY A 155 -0.75 -8.00 10.83
CA GLY A 155 0.61 -8.25 11.28
C GLY A 155 1.64 -7.66 10.31
N GLY A 156 1.43 -7.85 9.00
CA GLY A 156 2.26 -7.24 7.96
C GLY A 156 2.20 -5.72 7.94
N LEU A 157 1.02 -5.12 8.16
CA LEU A 157 0.87 -3.67 8.27
C LEU A 157 1.62 -3.11 9.48
N ILE A 158 1.48 -3.74 10.65
CA ILE A 158 2.20 -3.34 11.87
C ILE A 158 3.71 -3.42 11.63
N LEU A 159 4.20 -4.52 11.08
CA LEU A 159 5.61 -4.68 10.73
C LEU A 159 6.09 -3.57 9.78
N HIS A 160 5.31 -3.26 8.73
CA HIS A 160 5.62 -2.19 7.80
C HIS A 160 5.72 -0.82 8.48
N LEU A 161 4.76 -0.49 9.35
CA LEU A 161 4.74 0.78 10.08
C LEU A 161 5.90 0.88 11.08
N SER A 162 6.22 -0.19 11.80
CA SER A 162 7.35 -0.26 12.73
C SER A 162 8.68 -0.05 12.02
N LEU A 163 8.91 -0.74 10.89
CA LEU A 163 10.13 -0.56 10.08
C LEU A 163 10.25 0.87 9.55
N ARG A 164 9.14 1.45 9.11
CA ARG A 164 9.10 2.83 8.63
C ARG A 164 9.38 3.84 9.75
N HIS A 165 8.84 3.63 10.94
CA HIS A 165 9.09 4.47 12.10
C HIS A 165 10.57 4.43 12.50
N TRP A 166 11.14 3.24 12.66
CA TRP A 166 12.56 3.03 12.96
C TRP A 166 13.49 3.69 11.93
N SER A 167 13.13 3.63 10.64
CA SER A 167 13.92 4.27 9.58
C SER A 167 13.95 5.80 9.65
N ARG A 168 12.92 6.41 10.28
CA ARG A 168 12.82 7.86 10.46
C ARG A 168 13.60 8.33 11.67
N GLU A 169 13.62 7.55 12.75
CA GLU A 169 14.38 7.87 13.96
C GLU A 169 15.90 7.81 13.74
N ARG A 170 16.35 7.00 12.78
CA ARG A 170 17.78 6.91 12.39
C ARG A 170 18.26 7.98 11.43
N ARG A 171 17.40 8.91 11.01
CA ARG A 171 17.74 10.02 10.12
C ARG A 171 17.76 11.33 10.89
#